data_AF-A0A6B0TJP8-F1
#
_entry.id   AF-A0A6B0TJP8-F1
#
_cell.length_a   1.000
_cell.length_b   1.000
_cell.length_c   1.000
_cell.angle_alpha   90.00
_cell.angle_beta   90.00
_cell.angle_gamma   90.00
#
_symmetry.space_group_name_H-M   'P 1'
#
loop_
_entity.id
_entity.type
_entity.pdbx_description
1 polymer ?
#
loop_
_entity_poly.entity_id
_entity_poly.type
_entity_poly.pdbx_seq_one_letter_code
_entity_poly.pdbx_strand_id
1 'polypeptide(L)'
;MSGAVRPPRSGAGMARRRKSRFEQFFSLNQHRRRRGAAGVAVPEGDFAELKHKIVEAGAPAQTRGSVKDLREHLDNLRREFSGRSELEYEHARLIVLIRRGADLAGNVARFEALWAAETDFLCDSLNLRWLVSATDTFADHATDPLDRSIALTGSVLVNTVKMAESERYLTHGADAEVDPARVEHLQTELVPLPDGLSVFTVGTDDTLRNLRWRIDALPAGHSPTAIVQTMFARLQEVDSVFARFRALHWRDRTGWW
;
A
#
# COMPACT_ATOMS: atom_id res chain seq x y z
N MET A 1 -18.37 45.44 5.22
CA MET A 1 -16.97 44.97 5.18
C MET A 1 -16.88 43.90 4.09
N SER A 2 -16.26 44.26 2.97
CA SER A 2 -16.18 43.44 1.76
C SER A 2 -14.97 42.50 1.88
N GLY A 3 -15.23 41.19 1.99
CA GLY A 3 -14.20 40.15 1.98
C GLY A 3 -13.92 39.72 0.54
N ALA A 4 -12.82 40.18 -0.02
CA ALA A 4 -12.41 39.83 -1.38
C ALA A 4 -12.11 38.33 -1.49
N VAL A 5 -12.97 37.60 -2.20
CA VAL A 5 -12.72 36.23 -2.65
C VAL A 5 -11.61 36.28 -3.71
N ARG A 6 -10.45 35.70 -3.41
CA ARG A 6 -9.39 35.52 -4.40
C ARG A 6 -9.85 34.54 -5.48
N PRO A 7 -9.63 34.82 -6.78
CA PRO A 7 -9.95 33.87 -7.83
C PRO A 7 -9.07 32.63 -7.74
N PRO A 8 -9.54 31.45 -8.16
CA PRO A 8 -8.76 30.23 -8.15
C PRO A 8 -7.58 30.37 -9.12
N ARG A 9 -6.37 30.06 -8.63
CA ARG A 9 -5.19 29.94 -9.48
C ARG A 9 -5.40 28.75 -10.42
N SER A 10 -5.64 29.02 -11.69
CA SER A 10 -5.52 28.05 -12.78
C SER A 10 -4.04 27.69 -13.00
N GLY A 11 -3.51 26.89 -12.08
CA GLY A 11 -2.25 26.18 -12.30
C GLY A 11 -2.59 24.71 -12.43
N ALA A 12 -2.55 24.17 -13.65
CA ALA A 12 -2.49 22.73 -13.85
C ALA A 12 -1.34 22.21 -12.97
N GLY A 13 -1.71 21.47 -11.92
CA GLY A 13 -0.79 20.95 -10.92
C GLY A 13 0.10 19.89 -11.55
N MET A 14 1.12 20.32 -12.28
CA MET A 14 2.15 19.42 -12.76
C MET A 14 2.84 18.87 -11.52
N ALA A 15 2.64 17.58 -11.25
CA ALA A 15 3.39 16.88 -10.22
C ALA A 15 4.88 17.24 -10.40
N ARG A 16 5.56 17.61 -9.31
CA ARG A 16 6.96 18.07 -9.36
C ARG A 16 7.74 17.12 -10.26
N ARG A 17 8.37 17.68 -11.31
CA ARG A 17 9.11 16.93 -12.34
C ARG A 17 9.99 15.85 -11.69
N ARG A 18 9.81 14.59 -12.11
CA ARG A 18 10.71 13.49 -11.70
C ARG A 18 12.12 13.86 -12.16
N LYS A 19 13.06 13.96 -11.21
CA LYS A 19 14.45 14.27 -11.50
C LYS A 19 15.03 13.24 -12.46
N SER A 20 15.83 13.68 -13.43
CA SER A 20 16.51 12.76 -14.36
C SER A 20 17.53 11.90 -13.61
N ARG A 21 17.95 10.77 -14.20
CA ARG A 21 18.99 9.90 -13.60
C ARG A 21 20.29 10.67 -13.32
N PHE A 22 20.61 11.65 -14.16
CA PHE A 22 21.77 12.53 -14.01
C PHE A 22 21.62 13.51 -12.83
N GLU A 23 20.46 14.13 -12.64
CA GLU A 23 20.19 15.02 -11.50
C GLU A 23 20.11 14.28 -10.16
N GLN A 24 19.65 13.03 -10.20
CA GLN A 24 19.67 12.12 -9.05
C GLN A 24 21.12 11.75 -8.69
N PHE A 25 21.95 11.46 -9.69
CA PHE A 25 23.35 11.07 -9.50
C PHE A 25 24.17 12.12 -8.75
N PHE A 26 24.00 13.43 -9.03
CA PHE A 26 24.73 14.50 -8.33
C PHE A 26 24.05 15.03 -7.06
N SER A 27 22.96 14.41 -6.61
CA SER A 27 22.27 14.88 -5.41
C SER A 27 23.06 14.53 -4.15
N LEU A 28 23.67 15.54 -3.52
CA LEU A 28 24.34 15.40 -2.21
C LEU A 28 23.42 14.79 -1.14
N ASN A 29 22.12 15.06 -1.19
CA ASN A 29 21.14 14.41 -0.32
C ASN A 29 20.98 12.92 -0.64
N GLN A 30 20.99 12.52 -1.91
CA GLN A 30 20.92 11.11 -2.31
C GLN A 30 22.19 10.36 -1.93
N HIS A 31 23.38 10.97 -2.10
CA HIS A 31 24.62 10.41 -1.58
C HIS A 31 24.58 10.25 -0.06
N ARG A 32 24.14 11.26 0.70
CA ARG A 32 23.97 11.16 2.16
C ARG A 32 22.99 10.07 2.56
N ARG A 33 21.95 9.81 1.76
CA ARG A 33 20.98 8.73 1.99
C ARG A 33 21.51 7.33 1.64
N ARG A 34 22.57 7.24 0.82
CA ARG A 34 23.28 5.99 0.49
C ARG A 34 24.52 5.74 1.36
N ARG A 35 25.00 6.76 2.10
CA ARG A 35 26.08 6.57 3.07
C ARG A 35 25.68 5.49 4.07
N GLY A 36 26.61 4.57 4.33
CA GLY A 36 26.36 3.38 5.15
C GLY A 36 25.94 2.13 4.39
N ALA A 37 25.67 2.21 3.07
CA ALA A 37 25.32 1.04 2.24
C ALA A 37 26.47 0.03 2.11
N ALA A 38 27.72 0.51 2.10
CA ALA A 38 28.89 -0.36 2.18
C ALA A 38 28.91 -1.07 3.54
N GLY A 39 28.82 -2.40 3.51
CA GLY A 39 28.81 -3.26 4.71
C GLY A 39 27.43 -3.53 5.31
N VAL A 40 26.33 -3.26 4.59
CA VAL A 40 25.01 -3.77 5.01
C VAL A 40 25.01 -5.28 4.80
N ALA A 41 25.02 -6.04 5.89
CA ALA A 41 24.92 -7.49 5.85
C ALA A 41 23.63 -7.93 5.14
N VAL A 42 23.74 -8.97 4.32
CA VAL A 42 22.59 -9.71 3.78
C VAL A 42 22.26 -10.81 4.78
N PRO A 43 20.99 -11.05 5.13
CA PRO A 43 20.62 -12.18 5.97
C PRO A 43 21.20 -13.50 5.43
N GLU A 44 21.76 -14.31 6.32
CA GLU A 44 22.38 -15.59 5.96
C GLU A 44 21.32 -16.69 5.77
N GLY A 45 21.43 -17.44 4.67
CA GLY A 45 20.52 -18.52 4.30
C GLY A 45 19.74 -18.22 3.01
N ASP A 46 19.09 -19.25 2.47
CA ASP A 46 18.12 -19.10 1.40
C ASP A 46 16.76 -18.61 1.93
N PHE A 47 15.82 -18.30 1.03
CA PHE A 47 14.50 -17.79 1.44
C PHE A 47 13.71 -18.80 2.29
N ALA A 48 13.87 -20.09 2.03
CA ALA A 48 13.20 -21.13 2.80
C ALA A 48 13.68 -21.14 4.25
N GLU A 49 14.99 -21.04 4.47
CA GLU A 49 15.57 -20.90 5.80
C GLU A 49 15.12 -19.61 6.51
N LEU A 50 15.09 -18.48 5.80
CA LEU A 50 14.73 -17.19 6.38
C LEU A 50 13.28 -17.14 6.90
N LYS A 51 12.36 -17.96 6.36
CA LYS A 51 11.00 -18.11 6.91
C LYS A 51 10.97 -18.62 8.34
N HIS A 52 11.93 -19.49 8.68
CA HIS A 52 11.97 -20.18 9.97
C HIS A 52 12.89 -19.52 11.00
N LYS A 53 13.78 -18.63 10.56
CA LYS A 53 14.62 -17.81 11.45
C LYS A 53 13.81 -16.62 11.95
N ILE A 54 13.89 -16.32 13.25
CA ILE A 54 13.18 -15.20 13.88
C ILE A 54 14.16 -14.07 14.16
N VAL A 55 13.72 -12.84 13.92
CA VAL A 55 14.48 -11.64 14.24
C VAL A 55 14.41 -11.38 15.75
N GLU A 56 15.56 -11.42 16.41
CA GLU A 56 15.70 -11.12 17.84
C GLU A 56 16.32 -9.73 18.02
N ALA A 57 15.48 -8.68 18.14
CA ALA A 57 15.93 -7.29 18.17
C ALA A 57 15.29 -6.43 19.29
N GLY A 58 14.74 -7.08 20.32
CA GLY A 58 14.12 -6.42 21.48
C GLY A 58 12.63 -6.14 21.30
N ALA A 59 12.09 -5.11 21.96
CA ALA A 59 10.68 -4.77 21.86
C ALA A 59 10.34 -4.18 20.47
N PRO A 60 9.34 -4.74 19.75
CA PRO A 60 8.98 -4.25 18.43
C PRO A 60 8.35 -2.86 18.51
N ALA A 61 8.78 -1.97 17.62
CA ALA A 61 8.26 -0.61 17.53
C ALA A 61 8.19 -0.18 16.05
N GLN A 62 7.01 0.25 15.61
CA GLN A 62 6.82 0.75 14.25
C GLN A 62 7.61 2.05 14.05
N THR A 63 8.38 2.12 12.96
CA THR A 63 9.18 3.30 12.64
C THR A 63 8.34 4.42 12.00
N ARG A 64 8.63 5.68 12.36
CA ARG A 64 8.03 6.86 11.71
C ARG A 64 9.06 7.60 10.86
N GLY A 65 8.80 7.68 9.55
CA GLY A 65 9.66 8.37 8.61
C GLY A 65 10.99 7.64 8.37
N SER A 66 11.94 8.32 7.73
CA SER A 66 13.24 7.72 7.41
C SER A 66 14.38 8.56 8.00
N VAL A 67 15.11 8.01 8.98
CA VAL A 67 16.39 8.59 9.42
C VAL A 67 17.38 8.66 8.24
N LYS A 68 18.28 9.66 8.28
CA LYS A 68 19.14 9.95 7.11
C LYS A 68 20.18 8.85 6.90
N ASP A 69 20.80 8.41 7.99
CA ASP A 69 21.78 7.32 8.00
C ASP A 69 21.11 5.98 7.66
N LEU A 70 21.72 5.20 6.77
CA LEU A 70 21.13 3.94 6.33
C LEU A 70 21.27 2.83 7.37
N ARG A 71 22.37 2.78 8.13
CA ARG A 71 22.57 1.73 9.14
C ARG A 71 21.59 1.92 10.28
N GLU A 72 21.49 3.15 10.79
CA GLU A 72 20.48 3.51 11.80
C GLU A 72 19.06 3.20 11.31
N HIS A 73 18.76 3.43 10.03
CA HIS A 73 17.47 3.08 9.45
C HIS A 73 17.21 1.57 9.49
N LEU A 74 18.21 0.77 9.13
CA LEU A 74 18.11 -0.69 9.10
C LEU A 74 18.08 -1.31 10.50
N ASP A 75 18.77 -0.71 11.48
CA ASP A 75 18.71 -1.15 12.88
C ASP A 75 17.31 -0.91 13.47
N ASN A 76 16.74 0.27 13.20
CA ASN A 76 15.38 0.59 13.58
C ASN A 76 14.36 -0.32 12.87
N LEU A 77 14.60 -0.60 11.59
CA LEU A 77 13.77 -1.54 10.83
C LEU A 77 13.86 -2.95 11.40
N ARG A 78 15.06 -3.42 11.77
CA ARG A 78 15.24 -4.76 12.35
C ARG A 78 14.51 -4.87 13.69
N ARG A 79 14.54 -3.83 14.52
CA ARG A 79 13.73 -3.75 15.75
C ARG A 79 12.23 -3.84 15.46
N GLU A 80 11.75 -3.17 14.42
CA GLU A 80 10.34 -3.25 14.01
C GLU A 80 9.88 -4.68 13.68
N PHE A 81 10.77 -5.50 13.14
CA PHE A 81 10.52 -6.92 12.83
C PHE A 81 10.88 -7.88 13.96
N SER A 82 11.21 -7.41 15.16
CA SER A 82 11.49 -8.30 16.28
C SER A 82 10.30 -9.25 16.56
N GLY A 83 10.57 -10.55 16.70
CA GLY A 83 9.55 -11.60 16.82
C GLY A 83 8.87 -11.99 15.51
N ARG A 84 9.33 -11.47 14.35
CA ARG A 84 8.88 -11.84 13.00
C ARG A 84 9.95 -12.66 12.29
N SER A 85 9.59 -13.26 11.15
CA SER A 85 10.56 -14.03 10.36
C SER A 85 11.64 -13.13 9.77
N GLU A 86 12.85 -13.67 9.61
CA GLU A 86 13.93 -13.00 8.88
C GLU A 86 13.55 -12.76 7.41
N LEU A 87 12.64 -13.56 6.83
CA LEU A 87 12.13 -13.33 5.48
C LEU A 87 11.30 -12.04 5.40
N GLU A 88 10.42 -11.78 6.37
CA GLU A 88 9.66 -10.53 6.45
C GLU A 88 10.59 -9.31 6.61
N TYR A 89 11.64 -9.45 7.43
CA TYR A 89 12.67 -8.42 7.56
C TYR A 89 13.44 -8.21 6.25
N GLU A 90 13.85 -9.28 5.56
CA GLU A 90 14.57 -9.19 4.30
C GLU A 90 13.74 -8.48 3.22
N HIS A 91 12.45 -8.80 3.13
CA HIS A 91 11.49 -8.10 2.27
C HIS A 91 11.53 -6.58 2.52
N ALA A 92 11.40 -6.16 3.77
CA ALA A 92 11.40 -4.75 4.13
C ALA A 92 12.77 -4.07 3.91
N ARG A 93 13.86 -4.78 4.23
CA ARG A 93 15.24 -4.33 4.01
C ARG A 93 15.49 -4.06 2.53
N LEU A 94 15.09 -4.97 1.64
CA LEU A 94 15.19 -4.81 0.19
C LEU A 94 14.44 -3.56 -0.28
N ILE A 95 13.20 -3.35 0.17
CA ILE A 95 12.41 -2.14 -0.16
C ILE A 95 13.15 -0.86 0.28
N VAL A 96 13.72 -0.84 1.48
CA VAL A 96 14.50 0.31 1.95
C VAL A 96 15.71 0.56 1.06
N LEU A 97 16.47 -0.48 0.70
CA LEU A 97 17.65 -0.35 -0.16
C LEU A 97 17.28 0.15 -1.57
N ILE A 98 16.21 -0.40 -2.16
CA ILE A 98 15.65 0.02 -3.46
C ILE A 98 15.25 1.50 -3.43
N ARG A 99 14.49 1.94 -2.42
CA ARG A 99 14.06 3.33 -2.27
C ARG A 99 15.21 4.31 -2.05
N ARG A 100 16.35 3.83 -1.54
CA ARG A 100 17.60 4.59 -1.39
C ARG A 100 18.47 4.51 -2.65
N GLY A 101 18.13 3.63 -3.59
CA GLY A 101 18.88 3.32 -4.78
C GLY A 101 20.28 2.78 -4.47
N ALA A 102 20.43 2.08 -3.35
CA ALA A 102 21.64 1.31 -3.03
C ALA A 102 21.57 -0.01 -3.79
N ASP A 103 22.60 -0.33 -4.56
CA ASP A 103 22.64 -1.50 -5.47
C ASP A 103 21.26 -1.82 -6.10
N LEU A 104 20.71 -0.85 -6.82
CA LEU A 104 19.31 -0.90 -7.23
C LEU A 104 19.00 -2.15 -8.07
N ALA A 105 19.86 -2.49 -9.03
CA ALA A 105 19.65 -3.64 -9.90
C ALA A 105 19.68 -4.96 -9.11
N GLY A 106 20.69 -5.15 -8.25
CA GLY A 106 20.80 -6.36 -7.42
C GLY A 106 19.66 -6.51 -6.44
N ASN A 107 19.28 -5.42 -5.76
CA ASN A 107 18.18 -5.46 -4.78
C ASN A 107 16.81 -5.62 -5.43
N VAL A 108 16.56 -5.04 -6.61
CA VAL A 108 15.31 -5.31 -7.35
C VAL A 108 15.24 -6.78 -7.78
N ALA A 109 16.31 -7.32 -8.35
CA ALA A 109 16.35 -8.73 -8.76
C ALA A 109 16.12 -9.68 -7.57
N ARG A 110 16.73 -9.39 -6.41
CA ARG A 110 16.54 -10.17 -5.19
C ARG A 110 15.13 -10.02 -4.60
N PHE A 111 14.52 -8.85 -4.71
CA PHE A 111 13.13 -8.62 -4.31
C PHE A 111 12.14 -9.41 -5.17
N GLU A 112 12.30 -9.39 -6.50
CA GLU A 112 11.48 -10.18 -7.42
C GLU A 112 11.66 -11.68 -7.15
N ALA A 113 12.89 -12.16 -6.94
CA ALA A 113 13.17 -13.55 -6.60
C ALA A 113 12.56 -13.98 -5.27
N LEU A 114 12.59 -13.11 -4.25
CA LEU A 114 11.97 -13.36 -2.93
C LEU A 114 10.45 -13.52 -3.06
N TRP A 115 9.80 -12.63 -3.81
CA TRP A 115 8.36 -12.75 -4.05
C TRP A 115 8.01 -13.97 -4.89
N ALA A 116 8.74 -14.24 -5.96
CA ALA A 116 8.50 -15.42 -6.80
C ALA A 116 8.62 -16.74 -6.01
N ALA A 117 9.54 -16.81 -5.04
CA ALA A 117 9.74 -17.99 -4.21
C ALA A 117 8.72 -18.13 -3.07
N GLU A 118 8.29 -17.02 -2.46
CA GLU A 118 7.61 -17.04 -1.16
C GLU A 118 6.33 -16.19 -1.12
N THR A 119 5.63 -16.05 -2.25
CA THR A 119 4.42 -15.21 -2.40
C THR A 119 3.38 -15.50 -1.32
N ASP A 120 2.99 -16.77 -1.15
CA ASP A 120 1.91 -17.15 -0.23
C ASP A 120 2.26 -16.79 1.22
N PHE A 121 3.47 -17.16 1.66
CA PHE A 121 3.94 -16.84 3.00
C PHE A 121 4.00 -15.33 3.25
N LEU A 122 4.49 -14.55 2.29
CA LEU A 122 4.58 -13.09 2.42
C LEU A 122 3.21 -12.43 2.45
N CYS A 123 2.27 -12.89 1.61
CA CYS A 123 0.88 -12.45 1.63
C CYS A 123 0.24 -12.72 2.99
N ASP A 124 0.47 -13.90 3.57
CA ASP A 124 -0.10 -14.29 4.86
C ASP A 124 0.53 -13.56 6.05
N SER A 125 1.84 -13.37 6.06
CA SER A 125 2.57 -12.85 7.22
C SER A 125 2.67 -11.32 7.30
N LEU A 126 2.91 -10.65 6.17
CA LEU A 126 3.13 -9.20 6.14
C LEU A 126 1.85 -8.44 6.50
N ASN A 127 1.95 -7.29 7.17
CA ASN A 127 0.79 -6.40 7.34
C ASN A 127 0.49 -5.58 6.06
N LEU A 128 -0.69 -4.93 6.02
CA LEU A 128 -1.10 -4.10 4.87
C LEU A 128 -0.08 -3.02 4.50
N ARG A 129 0.62 -2.42 5.47
CA ARG A 129 1.63 -1.39 5.19
C ARG A 129 2.79 -1.93 4.36
N TRP A 130 3.22 -3.17 4.63
CA TRP A 130 4.28 -3.82 3.87
C TRP A 130 3.81 -4.37 2.52
N LEU A 131 2.57 -4.87 2.42
CA LEU A 131 1.98 -5.24 1.12
C LEU A 131 1.88 -4.03 0.19
N VAL A 132 1.45 -2.86 0.68
CA VAL A 132 1.46 -1.60 -0.09
C VAL A 132 2.87 -1.21 -0.50
N SER A 133 3.84 -1.39 0.38
CA SER A 133 5.23 -1.09 0.04
C SER A 133 5.77 -2.02 -1.05
N ALA A 134 5.29 -3.27 -1.11
CA ALA A 134 5.58 -4.19 -2.20
C ALA A 134 4.94 -3.75 -3.51
N THR A 135 3.65 -3.36 -3.52
CA THR A 135 2.99 -2.87 -4.75
C THR A 135 3.65 -1.60 -5.28
N ASP A 136 4.02 -0.65 -4.42
CA ASP A 136 4.77 0.54 -4.85
C ASP A 136 6.12 0.15 -5.48
N THR A 137 6.80 -0.86 -4.92
CA THR A 137 8.09 -1.35 -5.43
C THR A 137 7.93 -2.03 -6.78
N PHE A 138 6.94 -2.93 -6.95
CA PHE A 138 6.64 -3.54 -8.25
C PHE A 138 6.21 -2.50 -9.29
N ALA A 139 5.34 -1.54 -8.96
CA ALA A 139 4.88 -0.51 -9.90
C ALA A 139 6.06 0.33 -10.46
N ASP A 140 7.02 0.65 -9.61
CA ASP A 140 8.20 1.45 -9.98
C ASP A 140 9.29 0.66 -10.70
N HIS A 141 9.48 -0.62 -10.34
CA HIS A 141 10.71 -1.35 -10.66
C HIS A 141 10.52 -2.71 -11.33
N ALA A 142 9.32 -3.28 -11.38
CA ALA A 142 9.14 -4.62 -11.92
C ALA A 142 9.61 -4.71 -13.37
N THR A 143 10.26 -5.82 -13.71
CA THR A 143 10.77 -6.05 -15.07
C THR A 143 9.62 -6.25 -16.05
N ASP A 144 8.55 -6.95 -15.63
CA ASP A 144 7.35 -7.19 -16.44
C ASP A 144 6.38 -5.98 -16.38
N PRO A 145 6.03 -5.34 -17.52
CA PRO A 145 5.03 -4.28 -17.56
C PRO A 145 3.65 -4.67 -17.01
N LEU A 146 3.28 -5.96 -17.10
CA LEU A 146 2.03 -6.47 -16.54
C LEU A 146 2.06 -6.38 -15.01
N ASP A 147 3.14 -6.85 -14.37
CA ASP A 147 3.35 -6.74 -12.92
C ASP A 147 3.26 -5.29 -12.44
N ARG A 148 3.87 -4.36 -13.19
CA ARG A 148 3.80 -2.92 -12.87
C ARG A 148 2.37 -2.40 -12.87
N SER A 149 1.57 -2.83 -13.86
CA SER A 149 0.19 -2.39 -14.05
C SER A 149 -0.74 -2.97 -12.99
N ILE A 150 -0.55 -4.25 -12.64
CA ILE A 150 -1.29 -4.91 -11.56
C ILE A 150 -0.95 -4.25 -10.23
N ALA A 151 0.33 -4.05 -9.93
CA ALA A 151 0.77 -3.42 -8.70
C ALA A 151 0.25 -1.99 -8.53
N LEU A 152 0.21 -1.21 -9.61
CA LEU A 152 -0.40 0.13 -9.60
C LEU A 152 -1.87 0.10 -9.12
N THR A 153 -2.64 -0.94 -9.49
CA THR A 153 -4.02 -1.10 -9.03
C THR A 153 -4.11 -1.23 -7.51
N GLY A 154 -3.19 -1.99 -6.90
CA GLY A 154 -3.09 -2.12 -5.45
C GLY A 154 -2.75 -0.79 -4.75
N SER A 155 -1.81 -0.02 -5.32
CA SER A 155 -1.46 1.30 -4.80
C SER A 155 -2.61 2.29 -4.92
N VAL A 156 -3.38 2.28 -6.01
CA VAL A 156 -4.59 3.10 -6.18
C VAL A 156 -5.66 2.74 -5.15
N LEU A 157 -5.94 1.44 -4.98
CA LEU A 157 -6.92 0.93 -4.01
C LEU A 157 -6.61 1.44 -2.60
N VAL A 158 -5.40 1.20 -2.09
CA VAL A 158 -5.09 1.55 -0.70
C VAL A 158 -4.88 3.04 -0.50
N ASN A 159 -4.35 3.78 -1.48
CA ASN A 159 -4.28 5.24 -1.34
C ASN A 159 -5.68 5.86 -1.27
N THR A 160 -6.66 5.31 -2.00
CA THR A 160 -8.05 5.77 -1.91
C THR A 160 -8.65 5.49 -0.52
N VAL A 161 -8.48 4.27 0.00
CA VAL A 161 -8.88 3.92 1.37
C VAL A 161 -8.21 4.83 2.38
N LYS A 162 -6.90 5.03 2.26
CA LYS A 162 -6.14 5.87 3.18
C LYS A 162 -6.64 7.30 3.20
N MET A 163 -7.01 7.87 2.05
CA MET A 163 -7.61 9.20 1.98
C MET A 163 -8.97 9.24 2.68
N ALA A 164 -9.85 8.25 2.44
CA ALA A 164 -11.15 8.15 3.10
C ALA A 164 -11.01 7.98 4.63
N GLU A 165 -10.15 7.09 5.11
CA GLU A 165 -9.90 6.91 6.54
C GLU A 165 -9.25 8.14 7.18
N SER A 166 -8.38 8.83 6.45
CA SER A 166 -7.76 10.07 6.94
C SER A 166 -8.79 11.19 7.09
N GLU A 167 -9.69 11.34 6.11
CA GLU A 167 -10.80 12.28 6.21
C GLU A 167 -11.70 11.93 7.39
N ARG A 168 -12.09 10.66 7.56
CA ARG A 168 -12.86 10.18 8.72
C ARG A 168 -12.18 10.55 10.05
N TYR A 169 -10.87 10.32 10.17
CA TYR A 169 -10.11 10.69 11.36
C TYR A 169 -10.11 12.20 11.61
N LEU A 170 -9.86 13.02 10.57
CA LEU A 170 -9.76 14.47 10.69
C LEU A 170 -11.11 15.15 10.98
N THR A 171 -12.21 14.55 10.55
CA THR A 171 -13.57 15.08 10.68
C THR A 171 -14.32 14.54 11.90
N HIS A 172 -13.66 13.73 12.74
CA HIS A 172 -14.32 12.99 13.82
C HIS A 172 -15.45 12.08 13.33
N GLY A 173 -15.40 11.64 12.06
CA GLY A 173 -16.41 10.74 11.49
C GLY A 173 -16.42 9.34 12.10
N ALA A 174 -15.48 9.03 13.00
CA ALA A 174 -15.54 7.81 13.82
C ALA A 174 -16.62 7.84 14.89
N ASP A 175 -17.02 9.04 15.33
CA ASP A 175 -18.05 9.26 16.35
C ASP A 175 -19.46 9.36 15.73
N ALA A 176 -19.55 9.38 14.40
CA ALA A 176 -20.81 9.49 13.67
C ALA A 176 -21.49 8.12 13.53
N GLU A 177 -22.78 8.07 13.85
CA GLU A 177 -23.63 6.91 13.60
C GLU A 177 -24.21 6.93 12.19
N VAL A 178 -24.51 5.74 11.66
CA VAL A 178 -25.21 5.60 10.37
C VAL A 178 -26.65 6.05 10.56
N ASP A 179 -27.08 7.04 9.77
CA ASP A 179 -28.45 7.54 9.76
C ASP A 179 -29.39 6.58 9.00
N PRO A 180 -30.31 5.87 9.67
CA PRO A 180 -31.19 4.90 9.02
C PRO A 180 -32.10 5.53 7.96
N ALA A 181 -32.51 6.80 8.14
CA ALA A 181 -33.36 7.48 7.18
C ALA A 181 -32.62 7.74 5.86
N ARG A 182 -31.30 7.99 5.91
CA ARG A 182 -30.48 8.11 4.70
C ARG A 182 -30.25 6.76 4.02
N VAL A 183 -30.12 5.68 4.78
CA VAL A 183 -30.03 4.31 4.25
C VAL A 183 -31.31 3.95 3.50
N GLU A 184 -32.48 4.27 4.07
CA GLU A 184 -33.79 4.06 3.43
C GLU A 184 -33.95 4.94 2.18
N HIS A 185 -33.57 6.22 2.26
CA HIS A 185 -33.63 7.13 1.13
C HIS A 185 -32.82 6.65 -0.09
N LEU A 186 -31.63 6.07 0.13
CA LEU A 186 -30.80 5.50 -0.93
C LEU A 186 -31.46 4.31 -1.66
N GLN A 187 -32.49 3.69 -1.09
CA GLN A 187 -33.21 2.60 -1.74
C GLN A 187 -34.24 3.09 -2.76
N THR A 188 -34.68 4.34 -2.66
CA THR A 188 -35.73 4.91 -3.50
C THR A 188 -35.23 6.03 -4.40
N GLU A 189 -34.18 6.73 -4.00
CA GLU A 189 -33.70 7.94 -4.65
C GLU A 189 -32.20 7.88 -4.96
N LEU A 190 -31.83 8.43 -6.12
CA LEU A 190 -30.43 8.63 -6.49
C LEU A 190 -29.90 9.89 -5.81
N VAL A 191 -28.89 9.74 -4.96
CA VAL A 191 -28.20 10.88 -4.34
C VAL A 191 -26.95 11.21 -5.16
N PRO A 192 -26.92 12.36 -5.86
CA PRO A 192 -25.83 12.69 -6.76
C PRO A 192 -24.55 13.07 -6.02
N LEU A 193 -23.43 12.68 -6.61
CA LEU A 193 -22.08 13.16 -6.30
C LEU A 193 -21.56 14.00 -7.50
N PRO A 194 -20.45 14.74 -7.34
CA PRO A 194 -19.86 15.51 -8.43
C PRO A 194 -19.62 14.69 -9.71
N ASP A 195 -19.69 15.37 -10.86
CA ASP A 195 -19.40 14.82 -12.19
C ASP A 195 -20.23 13.57 -12.59
N GLY A 196 -21.49 13.51 -12.13
CA GLY A 196 -22.44 12.47 -12.54
C GLY A 196 -22.28 11.15 -11.79
N LEU A 197 -21.43 11.10 -10.76
CA LEU A 197 -21.40 10.00 -9.81
C LEU A 197 -22.63 10.02 -8.90
N SER A 198 -22.85 8.94 -8.15
CA SER A 198 -23.87 8.87 -7.12
C SER A 198 -23.32 8.18 -5.88
N VAL A 199 -23.96 8.44 -4.73
CA VAL A 199 -23.63 7.76 -3.47
C VAL A 199 -23.88 6.27 -3.64
N PHE A 200 -22.94 5.46 -3.14
CA PHE A 200 -23.07 4.01 -3.13
C PHE A 200 -24.36 3.59 -2.40
N THR A 201 -25.25 2.88 -3.09
CA THR A 201 -26.49 2.37 -2.50
C THR A 201 -26.18 1.17 -1.61
N VAL A 202 -25.89 1.46 -0.33
CA VAL A 202 -25.68 0.43 0.69
C VAL A 202 -26.82 -0.59 0.67
N GLY A 203 -26.47 -1.86 0.78
CA GLY A 203 -27.44 -2.96 0.73
C GLY A 203 -27.57 -3.66 -0.60
N THR A 204 -27.52 -2.92 -1.73
CA THR A 204 -27.92 -3.47 -3.04
C THR A 204 -27.00 -3.13 -4.22
N ASP A 205 -26.14 -2.12 -4.11
CA ASP A 205 -25.20 -1.72 -5.15
C ASP A 205 -24.20 -2.84 -5.49
N ASP A 206 -23.80 -2.94 -6.76
CA ASP A 206 -22.93 -4.01 -7.26
C ASP A 206 -21.53 -3.55 -7.68
N THR A 207 -21.21 -2.26 -7.51
CA THR A 207 -19.93 -1.66 -7.88
C THR A 207 -18.75 -2.41 -7.27
N LEU A 208 -18.83 -2.73 -5.98
CA LEU A 208 -17.77 -3.44 -5.27
C LEU A 208 -17.68 -4.93 -5.64
N ARG A 209 -18.81 -5.60 -5.95
CA ARG A 209 -18.79 -6.96 -6.51
C ARG A 209 -18.12 -6.97 -7.88
N ASN A 210 -18.48 -6.02 -8.74
CA ASN A 210 -17.91 -5.91 -10.06
C ASN A 210 -16.41 -5.57 -9.97
N LEU A 211 -15.97 -4.80 -8.98
CA LEU A 211 -14.54 -4.59 -8.70
C LEU A 211 -13.86 -5.89 -8.25
N ARG A 212 -14.47 -6.64 -7.32
CA ARG A 212 -13.96 -7.94 -6.87
C ARG A 212 -13.75 -8.90 -8.03
N TRP A 213 -14.73 -9.04 -8.93
CA TRP A 213 -14.58 -9.88 -10.12
C TRP A 213 -13.41 -9.49 -11.00
N ARG A 214 -13.12 -8.20 -11.15
CA ARG A 214 -11.96 -7.73 -11.93
C ARG A 214 -10.63 -8.03 -11.22
N ILE A 215 -10.61 -7.96 -9.89
CA ILE A 215 -9.44 -8.32 -9.08
C ILE A 215 -9.21 -9.84 -9.13
N ASP A 216 -10.26 -10.65 -9.07
CA ASP A 216 -10.17 -12.11 -9.16
C ASP A 216 -9.77 -12.58 -10.57
N ALA A 217 -10.14 -11.81 -11.61
CA ALA A 217 -9.77 -12.09 -12.99
C ALA A 217 -8.34 -11.66 -13.36
N LEU A 218 -7.57 -11.10 -12.42
CA LEU A 218 -6.16 -10.79 -12.65
C LEU A 218 -5.36 -12.08 -12.94
N PRO A 219 -4.31 -12.01 -13.79
CA PRO A 219 -3.53 -13.19 -14.16
C PRO A 219 -2.92 -13.90 -12.94
N ALA A 220 -3.21 -15.20 -12.81
CA ALA A 220 -2.60 -16.05 -11.79
C ALA A 220 -1.11 -16.27 -12.04
N GLY A 221 -0.35 -16.63 -11.00
CA GLY A 221 1.10 -16.87 -11.07
C GLY A 221 1.97 -15.61 -10.97
N HIS A 222 1.37 -14.42 -10.93
CA HIS A 222 2.05 -13.15 -10.70
C HIS A 222 1.95 -12.74 -9.22
N SER A 223 3.07 -12.49 -8.55
CA SER A 223 3.07 -12.05 -7.15
C SER A 223 2.24 -10.78 -6.91
N PRO A 224 2.27 -9.74 -7.78
CA PRO A 224 1.39 -8.58 -7.65
C PRO A 224 -0.10 -8.93 -7.64
N THR A 225 -0.54 -9.95 -8.37
CA THR A 225 -1.94 -10.42 -8.35
C THR A 225 -2.31 -10.90 -6.95
N ALA A 226 -1.51 -11.80 -6.38
CA ALA A 226 -1.74 -12.33 -5.03
C ALA A 226 -1.74 -11.22 -3.97
N ILE A 227 -0.84 -10.24 -4.10
CA ILE A 227 -0.78 -9.09 -3.19
C ILE A 227 -2.08 -8.26 -3.26
N VAL A 228 -2.54 -7.92 -4.46
CA VAL A 228 -3.76 -7.10 -4.66
C VAL A 228 -4.99 -7.84 -4.13
N GLN A 229 -5.11 -9.14 -4.41
CA GLN A 229 -6.19 -9.99 -3.89
C GLN A 229 -6.18 -10.05 -2.36
N THR A 230 -5.00 -10.26 -1.76
CA THR A 230 -4.81 -10.29 -0.30
C THR A 230 -5.16 -8.96 0.34
N MET A 231 -4.72 -7.84 -0.26
CA MET A 231 -5.06 -6.49 0.21
C MET A 231 -6.57 -6.26 0.16
N PHE A 232 -7.23 -6.62 -0.94
CA PHE A 232 -8.67 -6.47 -1.10
C PHE A 232 -9.44 -7.27 -0.06
N ALA A 233 -9.06 -8.53 0.17
CA ALA A 233 -9.68 -9.39 1.18
C ALA A 233 -9.53 -8.80 2.59
N ARG A 234 -8.32 -8.36 2.97
CA ARG A 234 -8.05 -7.81 4.31
C ARG A 234 -8.78 -6.50 4.59
N LEU A 235 -9.02 -5.68 3.58
CA LEU A 235 -9.82 -4.46 3.73
C LEU A 235 -11.26 -4.76 4.18
N GLN A 236 -11.77 -5.97 3.97
CA GLN A 236 -13.10 -6.40 4.46
C GLN A 236 -13.12 -6.81 5.92
N GLU A 237 -11.94 -7.05 6.52
CA GLU A 237 -11.80 -7.66 7.85
C GLU A 237 -11.25 -6.68 8.90
N VAL A 238 -10.52 -5.63 8.46
CA VAL A 238 -10.07 -4.54 9.34
C VAL A 238 -11.08 -3.40 9.36
N ASP A 239 -11.08 -2.53 10.38
CA ASP A 239 -11.91 -1.31 10.41
C ASP A 239 -11.50 -0.34 9.29
N SER A 240 -12.05 -0.58 8.10
CA SER A 240 -11.90 0.24 6.90
C SER A 240 -13.27 0.56 6.31
N VAL A 241 -13.30 1.52 5.39
CA VAL A 241 -14.50 1.87 4.63
C VAL A 241 -15.12 0.65 3.95
N PHE A 242 -14.32 -0.31 3.47
CA PHE A 242 -14.84 -1.53 2.86
C PHE A 242 -15.59 -2.41 3.87
N ALA A 243 -15.00 -2.69 5.03
CA ALA A 243 -15.63 -3.48 6.08
C ALA A 243 -16.91 -2.82 6.62
N ARG A 244 -16.89 -1.49 6.80
CA ARG A 244 -18.06 -0.74 7.27
C ARG A 244 -19.21 -0.77 6.25
N PHE A 245 -18.91 -0.62 4.96
CA PHE A 245 -19.92 -0.73 3.91
C PHE A 245 -20.40 -2.18 3.71
N ARG A 246 -19.54 -3.18 3.94
CA ARG A 246 -19.93 -4.60 3.95
C ARG A 246 -20.94 -4.88 5.05
N ALA A 247 -20.76 -4.32 6.24
CA ALA A 247 -21.70 -4.49 7.36
C ALA A 247 -23.09 -3.89 7.08
N LEU A 248 -23.18 -2.93 6.16
CA LEU A 248 -24.44 -2.33 5.69
C LEU A 248 -25.00 -3.05 4.46
N HIS A 249 -24.37 -4.13 3.98
CA HIS A 249 -24.77 -4.83 2.78
C HIS A 249 -25.59 -6.09 3.12
N TRP A 250 -26.76 -6.26 2.51
CA TRP A 250 -27.67 -7.39 2.79
C TRP A 250 -28.05 -8.21 1.56
N ARG A 251 -27.75 -7.74 0.34
CA ARG A 251 -28.05 -8.49 -0.88
C ARG A 251 -26.89 -9.39 -1.27
N ASP A 252 -27.02 -10.68 -0.97
CA ASP A 252 -26.01 -11.71 -1.28
C ASP A 252 -25.53 -11.69 -2.73
N ARG A 253 -26.47 -11.52 -3.68
CA ARG A 253 -26.13 -11.49 -5.11
C ARG A 253 -25.10 -10.41 -5.43
N THR A 254 -25.09 -9.29 -4.71
CA THR A 254 -24.19 -8.15 -4.94
C THR A 254 -23.06 -8.05 -3.90
N GLY A 255 -22.86 -9.10 -3.08
CA GLY A 255 -21.74 -9.19 -2.15
C GLY A 255 -20.39 -9.29 -2.86
N TRP A 256 -19.34 -8.82 -2.18
CA TRP A 256 -17.97 -8.75 -2.71
C TRP A 256 -16.90 -9.32 -1.75
N TRP A 257 -17.33 -9.78 -0.58
CA TRP A 257 -16.48 -10.49 0.37
C TRP A 257 -16.03 -11.83 -0.19
#